data_AF-A0A2D8UBU8-F1
#
_entry.id   AF-A0A2D8UBU8-F1
#
_cell.length_a   1.000
_cell.length_b   1.000
_cell.length_c   1.000
_cell.angle_alpha   90.00
_cell.angle_beta   90.00
_cell.angle_gamma   90.00
#
_symmetry.space_group_name_H-M   'P 1'
#
loop_
_entity.id
_entity.type
_entity.pdbx_description
1 polymer ?
#
loop_
_entity_poly.entity_id
_entity_poly.type
_entity_poly.pdbx_seq_one_letter_code
_entity_poly.pdbx_strand_id
1 'polypeptide(L)'
;MNKQFLLGDNEVANFIVNGFHLIEPDLPDKLNESIASQLDILDYNPGDGITDVVPDLTKIIENNYVRGAIISLLGNEFELQKHRHWHCKLPESKHMNWHQDGINNRDTIITRFLALYYPREVTADMGPTIIVPGTQFRNAPTDRMAHYANIRGQIPLTVKAGTVALTHYDLWHGTAANTSNKKRHMIKFLLRRTKPNNKPSWNHNPKNIGKSTDWNSRATAEDPHNILSFSNPLHVSQTDHYKEREIRQKNWNYLIGNF
;
A
#
# COMPACT_ATOMS: atom_id res chain seq x y z
N MET A 1 -6.50 -15.67 13.19
CA MET A 1 -7.33 -14.74 12.41
C MET A 1 -8.39 -15.55 11.66
N ASN A 2 -9.65 -15.10 11.61
CA ASN A 2 -10.68 -15.75 10.80
C ASN A 2 -10.36 -15.55 9.30
N LYS A 3 -10.52 -16.60 8.49
CA LYS A 3 -10.25 -16.57 7.04
C LYS A 3 -10.98 -15.46 6.29
N GLN A 4 -12.17 -15.07 6.75
CA GLN A 4 -12.96 -13.99 6.11
C GLN A 4 -12.26 -12.62 6.10
N PHE A 5 -11.30 -12.40 7.01
CA PHE A 5 -10.54 -11.14 7.08
C PHE A 5 -9.18 -11.23 6.38
N LEU A 6 -8.77 -12.43 5.94
CA LEU A 6 -7.52 -12.63 5.23
C LEU A 6 -7.73 -12.41 3.74
N LEU A 7 -6.70 -11.91 3.06
CA LEU A 7 -6.68 -11.78 1.61
C LEU A 7 -6.75 -13.16 0.95
N GLY A 8 -7.37 -13.22 -0.22
CA GLY A 8 -7.29 -14.35 -1.14
C GLY A 8 -6.01 -14.33 -1.98
N ASP A 9 -5.80 -15.41 -2.72
CA ASP A 9 -4.64 -15.56 -3.60
C ASP A 9 -4.49 -14.44 -4.64
N ASN A 10 -5.61 -14.05 -5.27
CA ASN A 10 -5.60 -13.02 -6.29
C ASN A 10 -5.28 -11.65 -5.70
N GLU A 11 -5.72 -11.36 -4.49
CA GLU A 11 -5.43 -10.10 -3.80
C GLU A 11 -3.94 -10.01 -3.42
N VAL A 12 -3.36 -11.10 -2.94
CA VAL A 12 -1.90 -11.17 -2.67
C VAL A 12 -1.10 -11.03 -3.97
N ALA A 13 -1.49 -11.73 -5.04
CA ALA A 13 -0.84 -11.60 -6.35
C ALA A 13 -0.94 -10.17 -6.90
N ASN A 14 -2.11 -9.55 -6.80
CA ASN A 14 -2.31 -8.15 -7.19
C ASN A 14 -1.49 -7.20 -6.34
N PHE A 15 -1.34 -7.42 -5.04
CA PHE A 15 -0.45 -6.63 -4.20
C PHE A 15 1.01 -6.74 -4.69
N ILE A 16 1.50 -7.95 -4.99
CA ILE A 16 2.88 -8.15 -5.48
C ILE A 16 3.11 -7.39 -6.79
N VAL A 17 2.11 -7.37 -7.69
CA VAL A 17 2.21 -6.66 -8.97
C VAL A 17 2.09 -5.15 -8.80
N ASN A 18 1.04 -4.69 -8.13
CA ASN A 18 0.66 -3.29 -8.07
C ASN A 18 1.40 -2.52 -6.97
N GLY A 19 1.90 -3.22 -5.95
CA GLY A 19 2.54 -2.64 -4.78
C GLY A 19 1.57 -1.97 -3.81
N PHE A 20 0.26 -2.17 -3.93
CA PHE A 20 -0.71 -1.65 -2.97
C PHE A 20 -2.00 -2.49 -2.89
N HIS A 21 -2.75 -2.31 -1.80
CA HIS A 21 -4.08 -2.86 -1.57
C HIS A 21 -4.90 -1.88 -0.72
N LEU A 22 -6.15 -1.61 -1.13
CA LEU A 22 -7.05 -0.71 -0.39
C LEU A 22 -8.00 -1.54 0.47
N ILE A 23 -8.17 -1.09 1.71
CA ILE A 23 -9.03 -1.73 2.71
C ILE A 23 -10.07 -0.70 3.10
N GLU A 24 -11.34 -1.03 2.94
CA GLU A 24 -12.48 -0.29 3.50
C GLU A 24 -12.97 -1.06 4.73
N PRO A 25 -12.33 -0.91 5.90
CA PRO A 25 -12.68 -1.68 7.08
C PRO A 25 -14.05 -1.29 7.61
N ASP A 26 -14.78 -2.26 8.13
CA ASP A 26 -15.94 -2.00 8.99
C ASP A 26 -15.43 -1.43 10.31
N LEU A 27 -15.74 -0.15 10.56
CA LEU A 27 -15.28 0.61 11.72
C LEU A 27 -16.49 1.03 12.57
N PRO A 28 -16.34 1.08 13.91
CA PRO A 28 -17.39 1.61 14.78
C PRO A 28 -17.88 2.99 14.32
N ASP A 29 -19.19 3.20 14.42
CA ASP A 29 -19.81 4.47 14.11
C ASP A 29 -19.08 5.64 14.78
N LYS A 30 -18.88 6.72 14.01
CA LYS A 30 -18.20 7.96 14.43
C LYS A 30 -16.72 7.84 14.79
N LEU A 31 -16.09 6.65 14.72
CA LEU A 31 -14.66 6.51 15.03
C LEU A 31 -13.79 7.40 14.12
N ASN A 32 -14.09 7.40 12.81
CA ASN A 32 -13.39 8.24 11.84
C ASN A 32 -13.55 9.74 12.14
N GLU A 33 -14.76 10.17 12.52
CA GLU A 33 -15.07 11.56 12.88
C GLU A 33 -14.36 11.99 14.17
N SER A 34 -14.30 11.10 15.17
CA SER A 34 -13.55 11.30 16.42
C SER A 34 -12.07 11.51 16.13
N ILE A 35 -11.46 10.61 15.35
CA ILE A 35 -10.04 10.72 14.98
C ILE A 35 -9.80 12.01 14.18
N ALA A 36 -10.65 12.32 13.20
CA ALA A 36 -10.52 13.54 12.41
C ALA A 36 -10.57 14.80 13.29
N SER A 37 -11.52 14.86 14.24
CA SER A 37 -11.66 16.00 15.15
C SER A 37 -10.46 16.16 16.09
N GLN A 38 -9.89 15.05 16.58
CA GLN A 38 -8.65 15.06 17.37
C GLN A 38 -7.44 15.56 16.56
N LEU A 39 -7.39 15.26 15.26
CA LEU A 39 -6.32 15.74 14.37
C LEU A 39 -6.49 17.20 13.97
N ASP A 40 -7.73 17.69 13.85
CA ASP A 40 -8.03 19.07 13.45
C ASP A 40 -7.50 20.11 14.46
N ILE A 41 -7.43 19.74 15.74
CA ILE A 41 -6.96 20.59 16.85
C ILE A 41 -5.44 20.56 17.06
N LEU A 42 -4.70 19.73 16.32
CA LEU A 42 -3.24 19.67 16.44
C LEU A 42 -2.58 20.81 15.66
N ASP A 43 -1.67 21.52 16.34
CA ASP A 43 -0.92 22.63 15.75
C ASP A 43 0.38 22.18 15.05
N TYR A 44 0.92 21.03 15.45
CA TYR A 44 2.17 20.48 14.91
C TYR A 44 2.13 18.96 14.85
N ASN A 45 3.03 18.38 14.05
CA ASN A 45 3.13 16.94 13.92
C ASN A 45 3.86 16.33 15.12
N PRO A 46 3.21 15.47 15.93
CA PRO A 46 3.83 14.83 17.09
C PRO A 46 4.80 13.69 16.70
N GLY A 47 4.95 13.39 15.41
CA GLY A 47 5.81 12.34 14.88
C GLY A 47 5.42 10.97 15.44
N ASP A 48 6.39 10.26 15.99
CA ASP A 48 6.22 8.92 16.54
C ASP A 48 5.21 8.85 17.70
N GLY A 49 4.96 9.98 18.39
CA GLY A 49 3.99 10.09 19.49
C GLY A 49 2.53 10.24 19.04
N ILE A 50 2.22 10.15 17.74
CA ILE A 50 0.87 10.41 17.23
C ILE A 50 -0.23 9.54 17.87
N THR A 51 0.07 8.30 18.25
CA THR A 51 -0.91 7.43 18.93
C THR A 51 -1.10 7.76 20.39
N ASP A 52 -0.17 8.49 21.01
CA ASP A 52 -0.33 8.94 22.40
C ASP A 52 -1.26 10.16 22.42
N VAL A 53 -1.17 11.01 21.39
CA VAL A 53 -1.99 12.21 21.22
C VAL A 53 -3.36 11.90 20.62
N VAL A 54 -3.44 10.89 19.74
CA VAL A 54 -4.70 10.41 19.13
C VAL A 54 -4.84 8.89 19.36
N PRO A 55 -5.22 8.46 20.59
CA PRO A 55 -5.26 7.03 20.97
C PRO A 55 -6.19 6.15 20.13
N ASP A 56 -7.24 6.73 19.57
CA ASP A 56 -8.20 6.02 18.71
C ASP A 56 -7.55 5.43 17.46
N LEU A 57 -6.39 5.94 17.02
CA LEU A 57 -5.63 5.38 15.90
C LEU A 57 -5.22 3.92 16.11
N THR A 58 -5.01 3.49 17.37
CA THR A 58 -4.69 2.10 17.69
C THR A 58 -5.80 1.15 17.25
N LYS A 59 -7.07 1.58 17.36
CA LYS A 59 -8.25 0.80 16.96
C LYS A 59 -8.28 0.53 15.45
N ILE A 60 -7.70 1.42 14.64
CA ILE A 60 -7.60 1.23 13.18
C ILE A 60 -6.64 0.09 12.86
N ILE A 61 -5.45 0.07 13.48
CA ILE A 61 -4.45 -0.97 13.26
C ILE A 61 -4.91 -2.31 13.84
N GLU A 62 -5.70 -2.30 14.91
CA GLU A 62 -6.24 -3.50 15.55
C GLU A 62 -7.48 -4.06 14.83
N ASN A 63 -8.12 -3.30 13.95
CA ASN A 63 -9.28 -3.74 13.19
C ASN A 63 -8.99 -5.05 12.44
N ASN A 64 -9.95 -5.98 12.44
CA ASN A 64 -9.75 -7.32 11.88
C ASN A 64 -9.45 -7.32 10.37
N TYR A 65 -10.10 -6.45 9.58
CA TYR A 65 -9.83 -6.33 8.14
C TYR A 65 -8.40 -5.80 7.91
N VAL A 66 -7.99 -4.79 8.68
CA VAL A 66 -6.65 -4.20 8.60
C VAL A 66 -5.58 -5.20 9.02
N ARG A 67 -5.71 -5.81 10.22
CA ARG A 67 -4.77 -6.85 10.69
C ARG A 67 -4.76 -8.05 9.76
N GLY A 68 -5.90 -8.45 9.20
CA GLY A 68 -6.00 -9.61 8.33
C GLY A 68 -5.24 -9.39 7.02
N ALA A 69 -5.36 -8.21 6.42
CA ALA A 69 -4.57 -7.82 5.26
C ALA A 69 -3.07 -7.74 5.57
N ILE A 70 -2.70 -7.13 6.71
CA ILE A 70 -1.30 -7.08 7.17
C ILE A 70 -0.73 -8.49 7.34
N ILE A 71 -1.43 -9.37 8.05
CA ILE A 71 -1.01 -10.77 8.27
C ILE A 71 -0.86 -11.52 6.94
N SER A 72 -1.78 -11.28 6.01
CA SER A 72 -1.76 -11.93 4.70
C SER A 72 -0.48 -11.62 3.91
N LEU A 73 0.06 -10.41 4.06
CA LEU A 73 1.22 -9.94 3.30
C LEU A 73 2.55 -10.05 4.09
N LEU A 74 2.53 -9.83 5.41
CA LEU A 74 3.71 -9.79 6.27
C LEU A 74 3.97 -11.07 7.07
N GLY A 75 3.00 -11.97 7.16
CA GLY A 75 3.05 -13.13 8.03
C GLY A 75 2.40 -12.87 9.40
N ASN A 76 2.27 -13.94 10.19
CA ASN A 76 1.61 -13.89 11.50
C ASN A 76 2.38 -13.07 12.54
N GLU A 77 3.70 -12.93 12.34
CA GLU A 77 4.56 -12.09 13.16
C GLU A 77 5.07 -10.94 12.30
N PHE A 78 4.68 -9.74 12.68
CA PHE A 78 5.08 -8.50 12.05
C PHE A 78 5.37 -7.48 13.14
N GLU A 79 6.19 -6.50 12.79
CA GLU A 79 6.51 -5.37 13.63
C GLU A 79 5.78 -4.13 13.12
N LEU A 80 4.99 -3.49 13.99
CA LEU A 80 4.58 -2.11 13.81
C LEU A 80 5.71 -1.23 14.34
N GLN A 81 6.43 -0.57 13.45
CA GLN A 81 7.57 0.24 13.84
C GLN A 81 7.13 1.49 14.58
N LYS A 82 8.04 2.00 15.43
CA LYS A 82 7.83 3.26 16.16
C LYS A 82 7.62 4.43 15.22
N HIS A 83 8.29 4.41 14.05
CA HIS A 83 8.21 5.50 13.10
C HIS A 83 6.79 5.68 12.55
N ARG A 84 6.19 6.83 12.87
CA ARG A 84 4.84 7.21 12.46
C ARG A 84 4.84 8.66 12.03
N HIS A 85 3.91 9.02 11.16
CA HIS A 85 3.82 10.40 10.69
C HIS A 85 2.38 10.80 10.39
N TRP A 86 1.97 11.95 10.91
CA TRP A 86 0.73 12.60 10.52
C TRP A 86 0.98 13.60 9.39
N HIS A 87 0.44 13.31 8.21
CA HIS A 87 0.47 14.21 7.07
C HIS A 87 -0.79 15.06 7.04
N CYS A 88 -0.66 16.36 7.33
CA CYS A 88 -1.73 17.33 7.17
C CYS A 88 -1.47 18.20 5.92
N LYS A 89 -2.37 18.11 4.95
CA LYS A 89 -2.31 18.95 3.74
C LYS A 89 -3.34 20.06 3.87
N LEU A 90 -2.82 21.27 4.08
CA LEU A 90 -3.65 22.47 4.21
C LEU A 90 -4.31 22.83 2.87
N PRO A 91 -5.43 23.56 2.88
CA PRO A 91 -5.96 24.23 1.70
C PRO A 91 -4.88 25.03 0.95
N GLU A 92 -5.02 25.11 -0.37
CA GLU A 92 -4.14 25.86 -1.29
C GLU A 92 -2.65 25.45 -1.25
N SER A 93 -2.34 24.27 -0.72
CA SER A 93 -0.96 23.77 -0.67
C SER A 93 -0.53 23.07 -1.96
N LYS A 94 0.73 23.28 -2.35
CA LYS A 94 1.32 22.71 -3.57
C LYS A 94 1.46 21.19 -3.50
N HIS A 95 1.66 20.55 -4.65
CA HIS A 95 1.96 19.11 -4.73
C HIS A 95 3.29 18.75 -4.04
N MET A 96 3.49 17.46 -3.79
CA MET A 96 4.79 16.90 -3.39
C MET A 96 5.34 16.08 -4.55
N ASN A 97 6.63 16.26 -4.84
CA ASN A 97 7.33 15.53 -5.89
C ASN A 97 7.28 14.01 -5.65
N TRP A 98 7.51 13.24 -6.72
CA TRP A 98 7.66 11.80 -6.61
C TRP A 98 8.86 11.44 -5.76
N HIS A 99 8.65 10.46 -4.89
CA HIS A 99 9.68 9.84 -4.08
C HIS A 99 9.26 8.40 -3.76
N GLN A 100 10.22 7.65 -3.23
CA GLN A 100 9.95 6.47 -2.43
C GLN A 100 10.37 6.77 -1.00
N ASP A 101 9.85 6.00 -0.04
CA ASP A 101 10.31 6.15 1.33
C ASP A 101 11.73 5.56 1.47
N GLY A 102 12.58 6.20 2.27
CA GLY A 102 13.95 5.74 2.53
C GLY A 102 14.90 5.82 1.33
N ILE A 103 15.96 5.00 1.40
CA ILE A 103 17.01 4.92 0.37
C ILE A 103 16.57 3.89 -0.68
N ASN A 104 16.92 4.12 -1.95
CA ASN A 104 16.76 3.13 -3.01
C ASN A 104 17.66 1.90 -2.79
N ASN A 105 17.22 1.03 -1.89
CA ASN A 105 17.76 -0.29 -1.68
C ASN A 105 17.22 -1.23 -2.77
N ARG A 106 18.08 -2.06 -3.33
CA ARG A 106 17.75 -2.95 -4.45
C ARG A 106 17.28 -4.33 -4.00
N ASP A 107 16.90 -4.47 -2.73
CA ASP A 107 16.24 -5.69 -2.29
C ASP A 107 14.88 -5.80 -2.98
N THR A 108 14.63 -7.00 -3.50
CA THR A 108 13.42 -7.29 -4.28
C THR A 108 12.42 -8.08 -3.46
N ILE A 109 12.78 -8.56 -2.26
CA ILE A 109 11.86 -9.25 -1.37
C ILE A 109 11.01 -8.23 -0.62
N ILE A 110 9.69 -8.38 -0.74
CA ILE A 110 8.71 -7.56 -0.07
C ILE A 110 8.73 -7.85 1.44
N THR A 111 9.30 -6.92 2.21
CA THR A 111 9.43 -7.05 3.68
C THR A 111 8.95 -5.84 4.47
N ARG A 112 8.66 -4.72 3.80
CA ARG A 112 8.31 -3.45 4.42
C ARG A 112 7.12 -2.80 3.73
N PHE A 113 6.23 -2.24 4.54
CA PHE A 113 4.94 -1.74 4.09
C PHE A 113 4.59 -0.44 4.80
N LEU A 114 3.83 0.40 4.14
CA LEU A 114 3.16 1.54 4.75
C LEU A 114 1.67 1.22 4.89
N ALA A 115 1.08 1.57 6.03
CA ALA A 115 -0.37 1.68 6.16
C ALA A 115 -0.73 3.16 6.21
N LEU A 116 -1.46 3.63 5.20
CA LEU A 116 -1.90 5.01 5.05
C LEU A 116 -3.40 5.08 5.38
N TYR A 117 -3.72 5.60 6.55
CA TYR A 117 -5.10 5.73 7.03
C TYR A 117 -5.68 7.12 6.75
N TYR A 118 -6.89 7.16 6.21
CA TYR A 118 -7.61 8.38 5.84
C TYR A 118 -8.87 8.55 6.71
N PRO A 119 -8.86 9.44 7.72
CA PRO A 119 -10.00 9.59 8.64
C PRO A 119 -11.20 10.33 8.03
N ARG A 120 -11.03 11.00 6.88
CA ARG A 120 -12.10 11.64 6.12
C ARG A 120 -12.03 11.16 4.67
N GLU A 121 -13.14 11.33 3.95
CA GLU A 121 -13.15 11.16 2.49
C GLU A 121 -12.10 12.07 1.86
N VAL A 122 -11.42 11.56 0.83
CA VAL A 122 -10.46 12.30 0.02
C VAL A 122 -10.98 12.37 -1.40
N THR A 123 -11.35 13.57 -1.84
CA THR A 123 -11.71 13.87 -3.23
C THR A 123 -10.48 14.30 -4.03
N ALA A 124 -10.61 14.37 -5.36
CA ALA A 124 -9.49 14.66 -6.26
C ALA A 124 -8.85 16.04 -6.02
N ASP A 125 -9.63 17.02 -5.56
CA ASP A 125 -9.22 18.39 -5.26
C ASP A 125 -8.63 18.56 -3.84
N MET A 126 -8.77 17.57 -2.96
CA MET A 126 -8.21 17.60 -1.59
C MET A 126 -6.71 17.26 -1.53
N GLY A 127 -6.05 17.24 -2.69
CA GLY A 127 -4.64 16.86 -2.85
C GLY A 127 -4.40 15.41 -2.41
N PRO A 128 -5.02 14.40 -3.03
CA PRO A 128 -4.83 12.99 -2.65
C PRO A 128 -3.36 12.57 -2.70
N THR A 129 -3.03 11.51 -1.96
CA THR A 129 -1.81 10.75 -2.24
C THR A 129 -1.91 10.22 -3.66
N ILE A 130 -0.88 10.43 -4.46
CA ILE A 130 -0.79 9.81 -5.79
C ILE A 130 0.22 8.68 -5.68
N ILE A 131 -0.16 7.50 -6.16
CA ILE A 131 0.72 6.33 -6.24
C ILE A 131 0.96 5.96 -7.69
N VAL A 132 2.06 5.25 -7.93
CA VAL A 132 2.36 4.69 -9.26
C VAL A 132 2.46 3.17 -9.14
N PRO A 133 1.38 2.43 -9.44
CA PRO A 133 1.37 0.98 -9.31
C PRO A 133 2.48 0.30 -10.11
N GLY A 134 3.13 -0.69 -9.51
CA GLY A 134 4.18 -1.50 -10.14
C GLY A 134 5.59 -0.89 -10.09
N THR A 135 5.79 0.28 -9.49
CA THR A 135 7.12 0.90 -9.42
C THR A 135 7.98 0.43 -8.25
N GLN A 136 7.44 -0.39 -7.34
CA GLN A 136 8.15 -0.86 -6.14
C GLN A 136 9.44 -1.65 -6.42
N PHE A 137 9.61 -2.17 -7.64
CA PHE A 137 10.83 -2.89 -8.06
C PHE A 137 11.70 -2.08 -9.03
N ARG A 138 11.35 -0.81 -9.28
CA ARG A 138 12.08 0.05 -10.22
C ARG A 138 13.37 0.51 -9.61
N ASN A 139 14.44 0.25 -10.35
CA ASN A 139 15.76 0.77 -10.03
C ASN A 139 15.97 2.10 -10.77
N ALA A 140 15.46 3.21 -10.23
CA ALA A 140 15.68 4.54 -10.78
C ALA A 140 16.47 5.44 -9.81
N PRO A 141 17.32 6.34 -10.32
CA PRO A 141 17.95 7.36 -9.49
C PRO A 141 16.89 8.23 -8.79
N THR A 142 16.99 8.37 -7.46
CA THR A 142 16.00 9.07 -6.64
C THR A 142 15.99 10.57 -6.87
N ASP A 143 17.14 11.15 -7.21
CA ASP A 143 17.29 12.56 -7.61
C ASP A 143 16.47 12.86 -8.87
N ARG A 144 16.54 12.00 -9.88
CA ARG A 144 15.78 12.16 -11.14
C ARG A 144 14.28 11.95 -10.94
N MET A 145 13.91 11.04 -10.03
CA MET A 145 12.51 10.73 -9.73
C MET A 145 11.72 11.99 -9.36
N ALA A 146 12.29 12.85 -8.53
CA ALA A 146 11.65 14.07 -8.06
C ALA A 146 11.31 15.08 -9.17
N HIS A 147 11.92 14.94 -10.35
CA HIS A 147 11.71 15.81 -11.50
C HIS A 147 10.73 15.24 -12.53
N TYR A 148 10.27 14.01 -12.37
CA TYR A 148 9.21 13.49 -13.23
C TYR A 148 7.90 14.23 -12.97
N ALA A 149 7.18 14.56 -14.04
CA ALA A 149 5.87 15.20 -13.93
C ALA A 149 4.77 14.12 -13.89
N ASN A 150 4.28 13.72 -15.06
CA ASN A 150 3.25 12.70 -15.18
C ASN A 150 3.88 11.34 -15.49
N ILE A 151 3.47 10.32 -14.74
CA ILE A 151 3.82 8.93 -14.99
C ILE A 151 2.56 8.20 -15.44
N ARG A 152 2.63 7.53 -16.59
CA ARG A 152 1.51 6.76 -17.13
C ARG A 152 1.08 5.70 -16.10
N GLY A 153 -0.22 5.59 -15.86
CA GLY A 153 -0.77 4.62 -14.90
C GLY A 153 -0.73 5.08 -13.44
N GLN A 154 -0.28 6.30 -13.14
CA GLN A 154 -0.43 6.87 -11.79
C GLN A 154 -1.91 6.96 -11.39
N ILE A 155 -2.20 6.76 -10.11
CA ILE A 155 -3.56 6.73 -9.56
C ILE A 155 -3.66 7.69 -8.37
N PRO A 156 -4.60 8.64 -8.36
CA PRO A 156 -4.95 9.38 -7.16
C PRO A 156 -5.74 8.48 -6.20
N LEU A 157 -5.33 8.43 -4.93
CA LEU A 157 -6.10 7.77 -3.88
C LEU A 157 -7.27 8.66 -3.45
N THR A 158 -8.32 8.69 -4.26
CA THR A 158 -9.62 9.26 -3.90
C THR A 158 -10.45 8.19 -3.20
N VAL A 159 -10.54 8.28 -1.87
CA VAL A 159 -10.99 7.18 -1.02
C VAL A 159 -12.05 7.65 -0.02
N LYS A 160 -12.91 6.73 0.42
CA LYS A 160 -13.90 6.99 1.46
C LYS A 160 -13.22 7.20 2.82
N ALA A 161 -13.91 7.89 3.72
CA ALA A 161 -13.49 7.98 5.12
C ALA A 161 -13.32 6.59 5.73
N GLY A 162 -12.24 6.40 6.48
CA GLY A 162 -11.90 5.13 7.12
C GLY A 162 -10.97 4.24 6.31
N THR A 163 -10.74 4.53 5.04
CA THR A 163 -9.92 3.69 4.15
C THR A 163 -8.49 3.60 4.67
N VAL A 164 -7.92 2.39 4.62
CA VAL A 164 -6.49 2.14 4.82
C VAL A 164 -5.89 1.65 3.50
N ALA A 165 -4.93 2.40 2.95
CA ALA A 165 -4.11 1.91 1.85
C ALA A 165 -2.86 1.23 2.42
N LEU A 166 -2.73 -0.08 2.21
CA LEU A 166 -1.47 -0.78 2.40
C LEU A 166 -0.64 -0.62 1.14
N THR A 167 0.58 -0.10 1.24
CA THR A 167 1.51 0.03 0.11
C THR A 167 2.83 -0.68 0.42
N HIS A 168 3.50 -1.14 -0.62
CA HIS A 168 4.92 -1.47 -0.53
C HIS A 168 5.69 -0.22 -0.12
N TYR A 169 6.73 -0.39 0.70
CA TYR A 169 7.55 0.71 1.21
C TYR A 169 8.21 1.53 0.08
N ASP A 170 8.74 0.85 -0.93
CA ASP A 170 9.39 1.48 -2.09
C ASP A 170 8.44 1.87 -3.23
N LEU A 171 7.12 1.77 -3.05
CA LEU A 171 6.17 2.22 -4.08
C LEU A 171 6.34 3.72 -4.31
N TRP A 172 6.51 4.15 -5.56
CA TRP A 172 6.64 5.57 -5.85
C TRP A 172 5.33 6.27 -5.57
N HIS A 173 5.43 7.36 -4.82
CA HIS A 173 4.29 8.14 -4.42
C HIS A 173 4.63 9.62 -4.26
N GLY A 174 3.58 10.42 -4.22
CA GLY A 174 3.62 11.86 -4.04
C GLY A 174 2.27 12.34 -3.53
N THR A 175 2.00 13.64 -3.63
CA THR A 175 0.65 14.16 -3.36
C THR A 175 0.30 15.21 -4.39
N ALA A 176 -0.95 15.26 -4.83
CA ALA A 176 -1.43 16.38 -5.63
C ALA A 176 -1.52 17.66 -4.77
N ALA A 177 -1.68 18.80 -5.45
CA ALA A 177 -2.01 20.05 -4.79
C ALA A 177 -3.40 19.94 -4.14
N ASN A 178 -3.56 20.54 -2.95
CA ASN A 178 -4.87 20.66 -2.34
C ASN A 178 -5.47 22.00 -2.82
N THR A 179 -6.43 21.92 -3.73
CA THR A 179 -7.16 23.07 -4.27
C THR A 179 -8.54 23.24 -3.64
N SER A 180 -8.90 22.36 -2.70
CA SER A 180 -10.11 22.48 -1.90
C SER A 180 -9.94 23.48 -0.75
N ASN A 181 -11.04 23.77 -0.04
CA ASN A 181 -11.05 24.56 1.19
C ASN A 181 -10.94 23.71 2.48
N LYS A 182 -10.63 22.40 2.37
CA LYS A 182 -10.58 21.47 3.51
C LYS A 182 -9.14 21.01 3.79
N LYS A 183 -8.81 20.81 5.07
CA LYS A 183 -7.60 20.08 5.47
C LYS A 183 -7.76 18.60 5.08
N ARG A 184 -6.67 17.97 4.62
CA ARG A 184 -6.62 16.53 4.32
C ARG A 184 -5.59 15.84 5.20
N HIS A 185 -6.06 15.04 6.15
CA HIS A 185 -5.24 14.24 7.04
C HIS A 185 -4.98 12.86 6.45
N MET A 186 -3.77 12.36 6.63
CA MET A 186 -3.40 10.96 6.40
C MET A 186 -2.39 10.57 7.48
N ILE A 187 -2.56 9.39 8.07
CA ILE A 187 -1.65 8.86 9.07
C ILE A 187 -0.88 7.70 8.46
N LYS A 188 0.45 7.82 8.49
CA LYS A 188 1.39 6.83 8.01
C LYS A 188 1.89 5.98 9.18
N PHE A 189 1.71 4.68 9.07
CA PHE A 189 2.35 3.68 9.92
C PHE A 189 3.33 2.85 9.11
N LEU A 190 4.47 2.51 9.71
CA LEU A 190 5.48 1.66 9.08
C LEU A 190 5.41 0.24 9.66
N LEU A 191 5.32 -0.74 8.79
CA LEU A 191 5.22 -2.16 9.14
C LEU A 191 6.39 -2.93 8.53
N ARG A 192 6.88 -3.93 9.25
CA ARG A 192 8.00 -4.76 8.81
C ARG A 192 7.78 -6.24 9.10
N ARG A 193 8.21 -7.08 8.17
CA ARG A 193 8.31 -8.53 8.34
C ARG A 193 9.43 -8.86 9.31
N THR A 194 9.15 -9.66 10.33
CA THR A 194 10.16 -10.06 11.32
C THR A 194 10.83 -11.38 10.96
N LYS A 195 10.19 -12.22 10.14
CA LYS A 195 10.74 -13.52 9.71
C LYS A 195 10.21 -14.00 8.35
N PRO A 196 10.93 -14.92 7.67
CA PRO A 196 10.43 -15.57 6.48
C PRO A 196 9.12 -16.34 6.71
N ASN A 197 8.31 -16.47 5.66
CA ASN A 197 7.11 -17.30 5.67
C ASN A 197 7.50 -18.75 5.38
N ASN A 198 7.22 -19.70 6.27
CA ASN A 198 7.41 -21.13 5.96
C ASN A 198 6.15 -21.77 5.32
N LYS A 199 5.05 -21.01 5.26
CA LYS A 199 3.78 -21.37 4.66
C LYS A 199 2.97 -20.09 4.39
N PRO A 200 1.95 -20.12 3.52
CA PRO A 200 1.05 -19.00 3.31
C PRO A 200 0.37 -18.55 4.61
N SER A 201 0.29 -17.23 4.82
CA SER A 201 -0.39 -16.61 5.98
C SER A 201 -1.75 -15.98 5.62
N TRP A 202 -2.19 -16.11 4.38
CA TRP A 202 -3.46 -15.59 3.87
C TRP A 202 -4.46 -16.74 3.60
N ASN A 203 -5.64 -16.44 3.06
CA ASN A 203 -6.61 -17.45 2.65
C ASN A 203 -6.20 -18.12 1.33
N HIS A 204 -5.14 -18.93 1.41
CA HIS A 204 -4.52 -19.58 0.26
C HIS A 204 -5.30 -20.82 -0.21
N ASN A 205 -5.49 -20.94 -1.52
CA ASN A 205 -6.00 -22.14 -2.18
C ASN A 205 -4.89 -22.77 -3.05
N PRO A 206 -4.30 -23.91 -2.64
CA PRO A 206 -3.24 -24.58 -3.39
C PRO A 206 -3.58 -24.92 -4.83
N LYS A 207 -4.87 -25.07 -5.17
CA LYS A 207 -5.32 -25.35 -6.55
C LYS A 207 -5.07 -24.21 -7.52
N ASN A 208 -4.84 -22.99 -7.03
CA ASN A 208 -4.59 -21.81 -7.86
C ASN A 208 -3.17 -21.74 -8.42
N ILE A 209 -2.23 -22.55 -7.92
CA ILE A 209 -0.82 -22.57 -8.35
C ILE A 209 -0.60 -23.39 -9.64
N GLY A 210 -1.59 -24.19 -10.07
CA GLY A 210 -1.45 -25.13 -11.18
C GLY A 210 -2.07 -24.70 -12.51
N LYS A 211 -2.53 -23.45 -12.66
CA LYS A 211 -3.14 -23.00 -13.92
C LYS A 211 -2.09 -22.80 -15.00
N SER A 212 -2.39 -23.22 -16.22
CA SER A 212 -1.52 -23.00 -17.37
C SER A 212 -1.42 -21.52 -17.69
N THR A 213 -0.27 -21.11 -18.23
CA THR A 213 -0.08 -19.78 -18.81
C THR A 213 -1.10 -19.54 -19.91
N ASP A 214 -1.91 -18.50 -19.77
CA ASP A 214 -2.81 -18.01 -20.80
C ASP A 214 -2.31 -16.68 -21.36
N TRP A 215 -1.73 -16.72 -22.55
CA TRP A 215 -1.20 -15.55 -23.25
C TRP A 215 -2.26 -14.52 -23.65
N ASN A 216 -3.54 -14.90 -23.65
CA ASN A 216 -4.66 -14.00 -23.96
C ASN A 216 -5.20 -13.29 -22.73
N SER A 217 -4.97 -13.83 -21.53
CA SER A 217 -5.49 -13.27 -20.28
C SER A 217 -4.95 -11.88 -19.95
N ARG A 218 -3.80 -11.44 -20.50
CA ARG A 218 -3.24 -10.08 -20.36
C ARG A 218 -3.55 -9.41 -19.01
N ALA A 219 -4.41 -8.39 -18.99
CA ALA A 219 -4.82 -7.64 -17.79
C ALA A 219 -6.12 -8.15 -17.13
N THR A 220 -6.73 -9.21 -17.67
CA THR A 220 -8.00 -9.82 -17.21
C THR A 220 -7.76 -11.16 -16.49
N ALA A 221 -6.52 -11.46 -16.10
CA ALA A 221 -6.20 -12.69 -15.40
C ALA A 221 -6.90 -12.77 -14.03
N GLU A 222 -7.52 -13.91 -13.75
CA GLU A 222 -8.25 -14.18 -12.49
C GLU A 222 -7.59 -15.29 -11.66
N ASP A 223 -6.31 -15.56 -11.91
CA ASP A 223 -5.51 -16.48 -11.10
C ASP A 223 -4.11 -15.92 -10.84
N PRO A 224 -3.46 -16.33 -9.75
CA PRO A 224 -2.18 -15.77 -9.34
C PRO A 224 -1.08 -15.95 -10.38
N HIS A 225 -1.02 -17.11 -11.04
CA HIS A 225 0.04 -17.41 -12.02
C HIS A 225 -0.01 -16.45 -13.20
N ASN A 226 -1.20 -16.23 -13.76
CA ASN A 226 -1.39 -15.32 -14.87
C ASN A 226 -1.33 -13.84 -14.43
N ILE A 227 -1.82 -13.47 -13.23
CA ILE A 227 -1.68 -12.12 -12.67
C ILE A 227 -0.19 -11.75 -12.55
N LEU A 228 0.61 -12.60 -11.90
CA LEU A 228 2.04 -12.35 -11.71
C LEU A 228 2.80 -12.31 -13.04
N SER A 229 2.31 -13.04 -14.04
CA SER A 229 2.93 -13.14 -15.36
C SER A 229 2.63 -11.97 -16.28
N PHE A 230 1.41 -11.45 -16.27
CA PHE A 230 0.91 -10.58 -17.36
C PHE A 230 0.35 -9.23 -16.92
N SER A 231 0.01 -9.05 -15.64
CA SER A 231 -0.51 -7.76 -15.18
C SER A 231 0.54 -6.65 -15.38
N ASN A 232 0.10 -5.56 -16.00
CA ASN A 232 0.96 -4.46 -16.43
C ASN A 232 0.33 -3.10 -16.10
N PRO A 233 0.48 -2.62 -14.85
CA PRO A 233 -0.22 -1.41 -14.39
C PRO A 233 0.21 -0.12 -15.10
N LEU A 234 1.44 -0.10 -15.61
CA LEU A 234 1.99 1.03 -16.36
C LEU A 234 1.64 0.99 -17.86
N HIS A 235 1.04 -0.11 -18.33
CA HIS A 235 0.73 -0.36 -19.75
C HIS A 235 1.94 -0.19 -20.68
N VAL A 236 3.11 -0.65 -20.24
CA VAL A 236 4.36 -0.62 -21.02
C VAL A 236 5.01 -2.01 -21.06
N SER A 237 5.30 -2.49 -22.27
CA SER A 237 5.94 -3.79 -22.48
C SER A 237 7.38 -3.58 -22.93
N GLN A 238 8.28 -3.36 -21.95
CA GLN A 238 9.71 -3.13 -22.15
C GLN A 238 10.53 -4.16 -21.37
N THR A 239 11.86 -4.19 -21.55
CA THR A 239 12.76 -5.18 -20.91
C THR A 239 12.61 -5.28 -19.39
N ASP A 240 12.37 -4.16 -18.70
CA ASP A 240 12.11 -4.12 -17.26
C ASP A 240 10.87 -4.92 -16.85
N HIS A 241 9.84 -4.98 -17.70
CA HIS A 241 8.62 -5.74 -17.43
C HIS A 241 8.89 -7.25 -17.32
N TYR A 242 9.78 -7.78 -18.16
CA TYR A 242 10.17 -9.20 -18.11
C TYR A 242 11.00 -9.51 -16.86
N LYS A 243 11.91 -8.61 -16.47
CA LYS A 243 12.65 -8.74 -15.20
C LYS A 243 11.72 -8.71 -13.99
N GLU A 244 10.75 -7.80 -13.99
CA GLU A 244 9.77 -7.72 -12.90
C GLU A 244 8.92 -8.99 -12.79
N ARG A 245 8.64 -9.69 -13.90
CA ARG A 245 7.93 -10.98 -13.88
C ARG A 245 8.62 -12.00 -12.97
N GLU A 246 9.93 -12.17 -13.14
CA GLU A 246 10.72 -13.09 -12.31
C GLU A 246 10.73 -12.65 -10.83
N ILE A 247 10.85 -11.34 -10.57
CA ILE A 247 10.78 -10.78 -9.21
C ILE A 247 9.42 -11.06 -8.55
N ARG A 248 8.32 -10.94 -9.30
CA ARG A 248 6.97 -11.22 -8.80
C ARG A 248 6.80 -12.70 -8.44
N GLN A 249 7.28 -13.62 -9.29
CA GLN A 249 7.30 -15.06 -8.96
C GLN A 249 8.18 -15.36 -7.75
N LYS A 250 9.37 -14.74 -7.65
CA LYS A 250 10.25 -14.88 -6.48
C LYS A 250 9.55 -14.46 -5.19
N ASN A 251 8.85 -13.33 -5.21
CA ASN A 251 8.07 -12.85 -4.05
C ASN A 251 6.91 -13.79 -3.71
N TRP A 252 6.18 -14.28 -4.71
CA TRP A 252 5.12 -15.27 -4.48
C TRP A 252 5.67 -16.53 -3.81
N ASN A 253 6.76 -17.09 -4.34
CA ASN A 253 7.44 -18.27 -3.80
C ASN A 253 7.92 -18.04 -2.36
N TYR A 254 8.53 -16.89 -2.10
CA TYR A 254 8.93 -16.49 -0.75
C TYR A 254 7.73 -16.43 0.22
N LEU A 255 6.58 -15.90 -0.23
CA LEU A 255 5.39 -15.76 0.61
C LEU A 255 4.70 -17.10 0.90
N ILE A 256 4.74 -18.08 -0.03
CA ILE A 256 4.24 -19.44 0.21
C ILE A 256 5.23 -20.32 0.98
N GLY A 257 6.49 -19.88 1.14
CA GLY A 257 7.54 -20.59 1.87
C GLY A 257 8.37 -21.56 1.06
N ASN A 258 8.46 -21.33 -0.26
CA ASN A 258 9.37 -22.02 -1.15
C ASN A 258 10.58 -21.11 -1.38
N PHE A 259 11.71 -21.42 -0.73
CA PHE A 259 12.97 -20.68 -0.84
C PHE A 259 13.97 -21.42 -1.73
#